data_AF-A0A8C1ME61-F1
#
_entry.id   AF-A0A8C1ME61-F1
#
_cell.length_a   1.000
_cell.length_b   1.000
_cell.length_c   1.000
_cell.angle_alpha   90.00
_cell.angle_beta   90.00
_cell.angle_gamma   90.00
#
_symmetry.space_group_name_H-M   'P 1'
#
loop_
_entity.id
_entity.type
_entity.pdbx_description
1 polymer ?
#
loop_
_entity_poly.entity_id
_entity_poly.type
_entity_poly.pdbx_seq_one_letter_code
_entity_poly.pdbx_strand_id
1 'polypeptide(L)'
;MDKIILENKPKLIKCLSSDSELLLQHVQAKKLITMSQYNELMDMKPKERVIIKLLDIILSKGENVCRKFLDLLKEDDVNEISPELRDWIKTVDTEYQKTEEDCKRRESGDRPIQDQKPDRDSQQRPIQDCPMFLKKNFSLLVQKVRNINPIIDDLVLHDESVANVRAKSTDQEKMRTLLGYVNCESIAKDLVTALYKHEKPLMNELQNNY
;
A
#
# COMPACT_ATOMS: atom_id res chain seq x y z
N MET A 1 3.25 -7.94 -1.62
CA MET A 1 3.29 -7.83 -3.11
C MET A 1 4.61 -8.27 -3.71
N ASP A 2 5.71 -8.11 -2.99
CA ASP A 2 7.07 -8.40 -3.45
C ASP A 2 7.27 -9.86 -3.90
N LYS A 3 6.49 -10.80 -3.32
CA LYS A 3 6.50 -12.21 -3.70
C LYS A 3 6.01 -12.47 -5.13
N ILE A 4 5.00 -11.75 -5.62
CA ILE A 4 4.44 -11.94 -6.97
C ILE A 4 5.46 -11.54 -8.03
N ILE A 5 6.15 -10.41 -7.80
CA ILE A 5 7.22 -9.94 -8.68
C ILE A 5 8.41 -10.92 -8.63
N LEU A 6 8.73 -11.47 -7.46
CA LEU A 6 9.84 -12.42 -7.30
C LEU A 6 9.55 -13.78 -7.98
N GLU A 7 8.35 -14.32 -7.83
CA GLU A 7 7.93 -15.59 -8.44
C GLU A 7 7.87 -15.50 -9.98
N ASN A 8 7.50 -14.33 -10.49
CA ASN A 8 7.44 -14.08 -11.93
C ASN A 8 8.66 -13.33 -12.49
N LYS A 9 9.69 -13.11 -11.66
CA LYS A 9 10.94 -12.43 -12.01
C LYS A 9 11.55 -12.94 -13.32
N PRO A 10 11.71 -14.26 -13.58
CA PRO A 10 12.28 -14.72 -14.85
C PRO A 10 11.41 -14.41 -16.08
N LYS A 11 10.08 -14.44 -15.94
CA LYS A 11 9.15 -14.07 -17.02
C LYS A 11 9.20 -12.59 -17.30
N LEU A 12 9.22 -11.76 -16.25
CA LEU A 12 9.36 -10.32 -16.34
C LEU A 12 10.68 -9.93 -17.00
N ILE A 13 11.79 -10.57 -16.62
CA ILE A 13 13.09 -10.35 -17.26
C ILE A 13 12.99 -10.64 -18.75
N LYS A 14 12.45 -11.81 -19.13
CA LYS A 14 12.32 -12.17 -20.54
C LYS A 14 11.42 -11.20 -21.32
N CYS A 15 10.26 -10.84 -20.79
CA CYS A 15 9.30 -9.97 -21.47
C CYS A 15 9.83 -8.54 -21.62
N LEU A 16 10.40 -8.00 -20.55
CA LEU A 16 10.85 -6.61 -20.48
C LEU A 16 12.24 -6.41 -21.10
N SER A 17 13.01 -7.48 -21.31
CA SER A 17 14.32 -7.39 -21.98
C SER A 17 14.20 -7.06 -23.47
N SER A 18 13.06 -7.37 -24.10
CA SER A 18 12.78 -7.02 -25.50
C SER A 18 12.85 -5.50 -25.72
N ASP A 19 12.16 -4.72 -24.87
CA ASP A 19 12.08 -3.26 -24.98
C ASP A 19 12.45 -2.53 -23.68
N SER A 20 13.59 -2.93 -23.11
CA SER A 20 14.14 -2.34 -21.88
C SER A 20 14.30 -0.81 -21.92
N GLU A 21 14.53 -0.21 -23.09
CA GLU A 21 14.68 1.25 -23.25
C GLU A 21 13.36 2.00 -23.05
N LEU A 22 12.27 1.51 -23.65
CA LEU A 22 10.94 2.08 -23.50
C LEU A 22 10.48 1.96 -22.05
N LEU A 23 10.63 0.77 -21.46
CA LEU A 23 10.31 0.57 -20.05
C LEU A 23 11.07 1.54 -19.14
N LEU A 24 12.39 1.70 -19.33
CA LEU A 24 13.19 2.61 -18.51
C LEU A 24 12.69 4.05 -18.59
N GLN A 25 12.26 4.52 -19.77
CA GLN A 25 11.66 5.85 -19.94
C GLN A 25 10.37 5.99 -19.13
N HIS A 26 9.48 4.99 -19.18
CA HIS A 26 8.23 5.00 -18.41
C HIS A 26 8.48 4.95 -16.89
N VAL A 27 9.41 4.12 -16.44
CA VAL A 27 9.79 3.99 -15.02
C VAL A 27 10.38 5.31 -14.50
N GLN A 28 11.19 5.99 -15.31
CA GLN A 28 11.73 7.31 -15.01
C GLN A 28 10.62 8.38 -14.97
N ALA A 29 9.71 8.39 -15.95
CA ALA A 29 8.59 9.34 -16.01
C ALA A 29 7.68 9.24 -14.78
N LYS A 30 7.45 8.01 -14.28
CA LYS A 30 6.70 7.75 -13.04
C LYS A 30 7.52 7.99 -11.76
N LYS A 31 8.78 8.42 -11.87
CA LYS A 31 9.71 8.68 -10.75
C LYS A 31 9.87 7.47 -9.82
N LEU A 32 9.82 6.25 -10.37
CA LEU A 32 10.03 5.02 -9.60
C LEU A 32 11.50 4.81 -9.26
N ILE A 33 12.38 5.27 -10.16
CA ILE A 33 13.83 5.29 -9.99
C ILE A 33 14.35 6.72 -10.04
N THR A 34 15.51 6.95 -9.44
CA THR A 34 16.19 8.24 -9.51
C THR A 34 16.93 8.42 -10.83
N MET A 35 17.24 9.66 -11.21
CA MET A 35 18.00 9.97 -12.43
C MET A 35 19.36 9.26 -12.48
N SER A 36 20.02 9.14 -11.33
CA SER A 36 21.29 8.42 -11.20
C SER A 36 21.12 6.93 -11.51
N GLN A 37 20.06 6.30 -10.99
CA GLN A 37 19.75 4.89 -11.25
C GLN A 37 19.36 4.66 -12.70
N TYR A 38 18.62 5.59 -13.31
CA TYR A 38 18.29 5.53 -14.74
C TYR A 38 19.55 5.55 -15.61
N ASN A 39 20.46 6.50 -15.39
CA ASN A 39 21.71 6.60 -16.16
C ASN A 39 22.58 5.35 -15.99
N GLU A 40 22.65 4.81 -14.77
CA GLU A 40 23.38 3.57 -14.47
C GLU A 40 22.75 2.36 -15.18
N LEU A 41 21.43 2.30 -15.26
CA LEU A 41 20.70 1.24 -15.97
C LEU A 41 20.82 1.37 -17.49
N MET A 42 20.86 2.60 -18.03
CA MET A 42 21.02 2.86 -19.46
C MET A 42 22.43 2.47 -19.95
N ASP A 43 23.46 2.78 -19.19
CA ASP A 43 24.85 2.46 -19.54
C ASP A 43 25.17 0.95 -19.40
N MET A 44 24.30 0.20 -18.73
CA MET A 44 24.52 -1.21 -18.42
C MET A 44 24.12 -2.14 -19.57
N LYS A 45 25.01 -3.09 -19.90
CA LYS A 45 24.74 -4.18 -20.85
C LYS A 45 25.09 -5.54 -20.24
N PRO A 46 24.38 -6.63 -20.58
CA PRO A 46 23.25 -6.75 -21.52
C PRO A 46 21.90 -6.33 -20.92
N LYS A 47 20.89 -6.10 -21.78
CA LYS A 47 19.53 -5.65 -21.44
C LYS A 47 18.85 -6.50 -20.34
N GLU A 48 19.14 -7.80 -20.28
CA GLU A 48 18.65 -8.67 -19.21
C GLU A 48 19.13 -8.25 -17.82
N ARG A 49 20.41 -7.88 -17.68
CA ARG A 49 20.95 -7.40 -16.40
C ARG A 49 20.32 -6.08 -15.99
N VAL A 50 19.98 -5.22 -16.96
CA VAL A 50 19.27 -3.96 -16.72
C VAL A 50 17.92 -4.23 -16.06
N ILE A 51 17.14 -5.16 -16.61
CA ILE A 51 15.84 -5.52 -16.03
C ILE A 51 15.99 -6.18 -14.66
N ILE A 52 16.95 -7.09 -14.49
CA ILE A 52 17.22 -7.72 -13.18
C ILE A 52 17.48 -6.64 -12.12
N LYS A 53 18.38 -5.71 -12.42
CA LYS A 53 18.77 -4.65 -11.50
C LYS A 53 17.62 -3.66 -11.26
N LEU A 54 16.84 -3.34 -12.29
CA LEU A 54 15.64 -2.52 -12.16
C LEU A 54 14.63 -3.18 -11.18
N LEU A 55 14.34 -4.47 -11.36
CA LEU A 55 13.45 -5.22 -10.47
C LEU A 55 14.00 -5.27 -9.04
N ASP A 56 15.31 -5.46 -8.86
CA ASP A 56 15.94 -5.46 -7.54
C ASP A 56 15.86 -4.08 -6.88
N ILE A 57 16.04 -3.00 -7.64
CA ILE A 57 15.85 -1.63 -7.15
C ILE A 57 14.40 -1.43 -6.71
N ILE A 58 13.42 -1.86 -7.51
CA ILE A 58 11.99 -1.74 -7.19
C ILE A 58 11.66 -2.52 -5.91
N LEU A 59 12.13 -3.77 -5.79
CA LEU A 59 11.96 -4.61 -4.61
C LEU A 59 12.63 -4.01 -3.38
N SER A 60 13.84 -3.44 -3.53
CA SER A 60 14.58 -2.81 -2.42
C SER A 60 13.92 -1.53 -1.88
N LYS A 61 13.12 -0.84 -2.71
CA LYS A 61 12.38 0.36 -2.31
C LYS A 61 11.08 0.04 -1.57
N GLY A 62 10.64 -1.22 -1.57
CA GLY A 62 9.49 -1.72 -0.83
C GLY A 62 8.16 -1.70 -1.61
N GLU A 63 7.13 -2.26 -0.97
CA GLU A 63 5.87 -2.66 -1.61
C GLU A 63 5.13 -1.52 -2.34
N ASN A 64 5.28 -0.27 -1.91
CA ASN A 64 4.64 0.89 -2.57
C ASN A 64 5.21 1.10 -3.99
N VAL A 65 6.53 1.00 -4.15
CA VAL A 65 7.16 1.14 -5.47
C VAL A 65 6.86 -0.07 -6.34
N CYS A 66 6.82 -1.27 -5.76
CA CYS A 66 6.33 -2.48 -6.43
C CYS A 66 4.92 -2.31 -6.99
N ARG A 67 3.99 -1.76 -6.21
CA ARG A 67 2.61 -1.50 -6.64
C ARG A 67 2.56 -0.50 -7.80
N LYS A 68 3.25 0.64 -7.66
CA LYS A 68 3.29 1.64 -8.74
C LYS A 68 3.96 1.11 -10.02
N PHE A 69 4.94 0.22 -9.87
CA PHE A 69 5.54 -0.47 -11.01
C PHE A 69 4.54 -1.43 -11.68
N LEU A 70 3.78 -2.21 -10.91
CA LEU A 70 2.72 -3.06 -11.47
C LEU A 70 1.63 -2.23 -12.16
N ASP A 71 1.26 -1.08 -11.59
CA ASP A 71 0.31 -0.17 -12.24
C ASP A 71 0.87 0.41 -13.54
N LEU A 72 2.17 0.70 -13.59
CA LEU A 72 2.86 1.10 -14.83
C LEU A 72 2.82 -0.02 -15.88
N LEU A 73 3.00 -1.29 -15.49
CA LEU A 73 2.91 -2.43 -16.41
C LEU A 73 1.51 -2.63 -16.99
N LYS A 74 0.47 -2.07 -16.37
CA LYS A 74 -0.91 -2.10 -16.87
C LYS A 74 -1.21 -0.99 -17.88
N GLU A 75 -0.39 0.05 -17.95
CA GLU A 75 -0.59 1.13 -18.90
C GLU A 75 -0.39 0.59 -20.32
N ASP A 76 -1.30 0.95 -21.23
CA ASP A 76 -1.34 0.36 -22.58
C ASP A 76 0.01 0.49 -23.31
N ASP A 77 0.72 1.60 -23.12
CA ASP A 77 2.06 1.85 -23.68
C ASP A 77 3.11 0.79 -23.27
N VAL A 78 3.00 0.25 -22.05
CA VAL A 78 3.92 -0.75 -21.50
C VAL A 78 3.37 -2.17 -21.71
N ASN A 79 2.05 -2.30 -21.75
CA ASN A 79 1.32 -3.53 -22.04
C ASN A 79 1.53 -4.01 -23.49
N GLU A 80 1.88 -3.10 -24.41
CA GLU A 80 2.22 -3.43 -25.80
C GLU A 80 3.61 -4.07 -25.97
N ILE A 81 4.49 -4.02 -24.95
CA ILE A 81 5.85 -4.59 -25.02
C ILE A 81 5.82 -6.10 -25.28
N SER A 82 4.83 -6.81 -24.74
CA SER A 82 4.67 -8.24 -24.99
C SER A 82 3.25 -8.74 -24.71
N PRO A 83 2.65 -9.57 -25.59
CA PRO A 83 1.39 -10.24 -25.29
C PRO A 83 1.50 -11.16 -24.07
N GLU A 84 2.69 -11.74 -23.80
CA GLU A 84 2.94 -12.58 -22.61
C GLU A 84 2.84 -11.75 -21.32
N LEU A 85 3.31 -10.50 -21.36
CA LEU A 85 3.20 -9.56 -20.24
C LEU A 85 1.75 -9.15 -20.00
N ARG A 86 1.00 -8.89 -21.08
CA ARG A 86 -0.42 -8.53 -21.02
C ARG A 86 -1.29 -9.61 -20.40
N ASP A 87 -1.06 -10.85 -20.78
CA ASP A 87 -1.84 -11.96 -20.24
C ASP A 87 -1.46 -12.21 -18.77
N TRP A 88 -0.17 -12.06 -18.44
CA TRP A 88 0.30 -12.14 -17.06
C TRP A 88 -0.26 -11.02 -16.17
N ILE A 89 -0.19 -9.75 -16.60
CA ILE A 89 -0.66 -8.63 -15.76
C ILE A 89 -2.17 -8.73 -15.51
N LYS A 90 -2.93 -9.22 -16.49
CA LYS A 90 -4.35 -9.57 -16.32
C LYS A 90 -4.54 -10.63 -15.24
N THR A 91 -3.73 -11.70 -15.24
CA THR A 91 -3.82 -12.75 -14.19
C THR A 91 -3.48 -12.23 -12.80
N VAL A 92 -2.48 -11.34 -12.69
CA VAL A 92 -2.10 -10.71 -11.42
C VAL A 92 -3.19 -9.76 -10.93
N ASP A 93 -3.86 -9.03 -11.83
CA ASP A 93 -5.02 -8.20 -11.49
C ASP A 93 -6.21 -9.04 -11.01
N THR A 94 -6.43 -10.24 -11.55
CA THR A 94 -7.47 -11.15 -11.05
C THR A 94 -7.12 -11.73 -9.68
N GLU A 95 -5.85 -12.05 -9.40
CA GLU A 95 -5.39 -12.47 -8.05
C GLU A 95 -5.41 -11.32 -7.04
N TYR A 96 -5.25 -10.07 -7.50
CA TYR A 96 -5.39 -8.86 -6.70
C TYR A 96 -6.81 -8.66 -6.16
N GLN A 97 -7.83 -9.22 -6.83
CA GLN A 97 -9.23 -9.24 -6.36
C GLN A 97 -9.65 -10.54 -5.66
N LYS A 98 -8.82 -11.60 -5.67
CA LYS A 98 -9.19 -12.93 -5.16
C LYS A 98 -8.46 -13.37 -3.90
N THR A 99 -7.56 -12.56 -3.35
CA THR A 99 -6.82 -12.87 -2.11
C THR A 99 -7.49 -12.35 -0.82
N GLU A 100 -8.73 -11.87 -0.87
CA GLU A 100 -9.50 -11.59 0.36
C GLU A 100 -10.12 -12.83 1.04
N GLU A 101 -10.08 -14.04 0.47
CA GLU A 101 -10.74 -15.21 1.08
C GLU A 101 -9.88 -16.37 1.61
N ASP A 102 -8.56 -16.44 1.39
CA ASP A 102 -7.82 -17.67 1.72
C ASP A 102 -6.55 -17.49 2.55
N CYS A 103 -6.74 -17.18 3.84
CA CYS A 103 -5.75 -17.47 4.90
C CYS A 103 -6.46 -17.88 6.21
N LYS A 104 -7.29 -18.92 6.15
CA LYS A 104 -7.64 -19.73 7.33
C LYS A 104 -6.94 -21.08 7.28
N ARG A 105 -5.80 -21.15 7.95
CA ARG A 105 -5.29 -22.27 8.78
C ARG A 105 -3.77 -22.21 8.77
N ARG A 106 -3.14 -21.94 9.91
CA ARG A 106 -2.56 -22.97 10.79
C ARG A 106 -2.46 -22.43 12.22
N GLU A 107 -3.00 -23.19 13.14
CA GLU A 107 -2.89 -23.01 14.58
C GLU A 107 -2.01 -24.14 15.14
N SER A 108 -1.37 -23.85 16.28
CA SER A 108 -0.66 -24.74 17.23
C SER A 108 0.85 -24.93 16.97
N GLY A 109 1.79 -24.76 17.91
CA GLY A 109 1.85 -24.45 19.36
C GLY A 109 3.28 -23.91 19.65
N ASP A 110 3.75 -23.44 20.81
CA ASP A 110 3.44 -23.60 22.24
C ASP A 110 3.99 -22.36 23.01
N ARG A 111 3.12 -21.70 23.82
CA ARG A 111 3.26 -21.12 25.20
C ARG A 111 4.53 -20.34 25.70
N PRO A 112 4.47 -19.57 26.84
CA PRO A 112 3.33 -19.26 27.74
C PRO A 112 3.13 -17.77 28.17
N ILE A 113 1.85 -17.40 28.34
CA ILE A 113 1.15 -16.69 29.45
C ILE A 113 1.94 -15.66 30.29
N GLN A 114 1.40 -14.42 30.37
CA GLN A 114 1.11 -13.78 31.66
C GLN A 114 -0.03 -12.74 31.57
N ASP A 115 -0.83 -12.75 32.63
CA ASP A 115 -2.15 -12.16 32.82
C ASP A 115 -2.26 -10.64 32.67
N GLN A 116 -3.30 -10.21 31.95
CA GLN A 116 -4.19 -9.14 32.41
C GLN A 116 -5.51 -9.17 31.63
N LYS A 117 -6.62 -9.33 32.35
CA LYS A 117 -8.00 -9.19 31.86
C LYS A 117 -8.29 -7.69 31.67
N PRO A 118 -9.02 -7.29 30.62
CA PRO A 118 -10.41 -6.93 30.89
C PRO A 118 -11.42 -7.32 29.81
N ASP A 119 -12.67 -7.42 30.28
CA ASP A 119 -13.94 -7.19 29.62
C ASP A 119 -14.31 -7.82 28.27
N ARG A 120 -15.21 -8.80 28.39
CA ARG A 120 -16.20 -9.15 27.38
C ARG A 120 -17.17 -7.98 27.20
N ASP A 121 -16.99 -7.15 26.19
CA ASP A 121 -18.09 -6.71 25.32
C ASP A 121 -17.54 -5.79 24.22
N SER A 122 -17.26 -6.39 23.07
CA SER A 122 -17.28 -5.77 21.74
C SER A 122 -16.86 -6.86 20.78
N GLN A 123 -17.83 -7.65 20.30
CA GLN A 123 -17.67 -8.40 19.06
C GLN A 123 -17.59 -7.38 17.90
N GLN A 124 -16.59 -6.51 17.90
CA GLN A 124 -16.28 -5.66 16.76
C GLN A 124 -15.68 -6.60 15.71
N ARG A 125 -16.46 -6.85 14.66
CA ARG A 125 -15.96 -7.57 13.48
C ARG A 125 -14.68 -6.86 13.04
N PRO A 126 -13.51 -7.52 12.99
CA PRO A 126 -12.30 -6.83 12.57
C PRO A 126 -12.55 -6.26 11.17
N ILE A 127 -12.36 -4.94 11.02
CA ILE A 127 -12.43 -4.28 9.72
C ILE A 127 -11.26 -4.85 8.91
N GLN A 128 -11.55 -5.81 8.04
CA GLN A 128 -10.52 -6.53 7.28
C GLN A 128 -9.84 -5.58 6.28
N ASP A 129 -10.62 -4.71 5.63
CA ASP A 129 -10.12 -3.67 4.72
C ASP A 129 -10.22 -2.27 5.36
N CYS A 130 -9.25 -1.94 6.21
CA CYS A 130 -9.12 -0.62 6.82
C CYS A 130 -9.03 0.52 5.78
N PRO A 131 -8.24 0.39 4.69
CA PRO A 131 -8.23 1.38 3.61
C PRO A 131 -9.61 1.64 2.99
N MET A 132 -10.37 0.59 2.66
CA MET A 132 -11.69 0.75 2.03
C MET A 132 -12.73 1.28 3.01
N PHE A 133 -12.68 0.86 4.28
CA PHE A 133 -13.50 1.42 5.33
C PHE A 133 -13.29 2.93 5.49
N LEU A 134 -12.03 3.39 5.52
CA LEU A 134 -11.70 4.80 5.64
C LEU A 134 -12.15 5.60 4.40
N LYS A 135 -12.02 5.02 3.19
CA LYS A 135 -12.49 5.65 1.95
C LYS A 135 -14.01 5.76 1.89
N LYS A 136 -14.74 4.69 2.24
CA LYS A 136 -16.21 4.66 2.25
C LYS A 136 -16.77 5.65 3.27
N ASN A 137 -16.11 5.79 4.41
CA ASN A 137 -16.50 6.70 5.49
C ASN A 137 -15.76 8.04 5.47
N PHE A 138 -15.04 8.38 4.39
CA PHE A 138 -14.14 9.54 4.33
C PHE A 138 -14.85 10.85 4.72
N SER A 139 -16.00 11.13 4.09
CA SER A 139 -16.75 12.36 4.36
C SER A 139 -17.28 12.44 5.78
N LEU A 140 -17.69 11.30 6.36
CA LEU A 140 -18.22 11.24 7.72
C LEU A 140 -17.12 11.40 8.76
N LEU A 141 -15.96 10.79 8.52
CA LEU A 141 -14.76 10.95 9.35
C LEU A 141 -14.29 12.41 9.36
N VAL A 142 -14.22 13.05 8.18
CA VAL A 142 -13.83 14.47 8.08
C VAL A 142 -14.82 15.38 8.80
N GLN A 143 -16.12 15.08 8.79
CA GLN A 143 -17.13 15.93 9.41
C GLN A 143 -17.27 15.73 10.92
N LYS A 144 -17.15 14.49 11.40
CA LYS A 144 -17.48 14.14 12.80
C LYS A 144 -16.25 14.02 13.71
N VAL A 145 -15.05 13.72 13.20
CA VAL A 145 -13.85 13.62 14.05
C VAL A 145 -13.43 15.01 14.50
N ARG A 146 -13.37 15.22 15.82
CA ARG A 146 -12.93 16.49 16.42
C ARG A 146 -11.60 16.35 17.17
N ASN A 147 -11.27 15.16 17.68
CA ASN A 147 -10.07 14.96 18.48
C ASN A 147 -8.89 14.44 17.67
N ILE A 148 -8.33 15.28 16.78
CA ILE A 148 -7.34 14.82 15.80
C ILE A 148 -5.92 14.82 16.35
N ASN A 149 -5.55 15.76 17.22
CA ASN A 149 -4.19 15.81 17.75
C ASN A 149 -3.82 14.52 18.52
N PRO A 150 -4.68 13.96 19.40
CA PRO A 150 -4.40 12.69 20.08
C PRO A 150 -4.32 11.50 19.13
N ILE A 151 -5.11 11.53 18.04
CA ILE A 151 -5.03 10.52 16.98
C ILE A 151 -3.65 10.59 16.31
N ILE A 152 -3.20 11.79 15.92
CA ILE A 152 -1.89 11.97 15.30
C ILE A 152 -0.75 11.51 16.21
N ASP A 153 -0.85 11.75 17.52
CA ASP A 153 0.19 11.36 18.50
C ASP A 153 0.32 9.85 18.65
N ASP A 154 -0.79 9.12 18.47
CA ASP A 154 -0.81 7.66 18.46
C ASP A 154 -0.41 7.06 17.10
N LEU A 155 -0.35 7.87 16.03
CA LEU A 155 0.10 7.43 14.71
C LEU A 155 1.61 7.61 14.56
N VAL A 156 2.27 6.54 14.13
CA VAL A 156 3.69 6.57 13.77
C VAL A 156 3.84 7.12 12.34
N LEU A 157 3.72 8.44 12.18
CA LEU A 157 3.96 9.15 10.93
C LEU A 157 5.29 9.91 10.97
N HIS A 158 5.86 10.19 9.80
CA HIS A 158 7.03 11.07 9.71
C HIS A 158 6.72 12.47 10.25
N ASP A 159 7.69 13.09 10.92
CA ASP A 159 7.56 14.41 11.53
C ASP A 159 7.08 15.49 10.55
N GLU A 160 7.53 15.40 9.29
CA GLU A 160 7.09 16.31 8.22
C GLU A 160 5.58 16.17 7.93
N SER A 161 5.07 14.94 7.89
CA SER A 161 3.64 14.67 7.71
C SER A 161 2.82 15.16 8.91
N VAL A 162 3.32 14.91 10.14
CA VAL A 162 2.69 15.38 11.38
C VAL A 162 2.62 16.91 11.43
N ALA A 163 3.72 17.59 11.07
CA ALA A 163 3.77 19.05 11.02
C ALA A 163 2.80 19.63 9.99
N ASN A 164 2.72 19.03 8.79
CA ASN A 164 1.79 19.45 7.74
C ASN A 164 0.32 19.31 8.14
N VAL A 165 -0.04 18.25 8.88
CA VAL A 165 -1.39 18.09 9.41
C VAL A 165 -1.65 19.12 10.50
N ARG A 166 -0.76 19.26 11.49
CA ARG A 166 -0.91 20.22 12.60
C ARG A 166 -0.97 21.68 12.16
N ALA A 167 -0.35 22.01 11.03
CA ALA A 167 -0.38 23.34 10.43
C ALA A 167 -1.75 23.74 9.85
N LYS A 168 -2.72 22.81 9.75
CA LYS A 168 -4.08 23.14 9.29
C LYS A 168 -4.89 23.83 10.38
N SER A 169 -5.67 24.82 9.97
CA SER A 169 -6.43 25.72 10.85
C SER A 169 -7.65 25.04 11.49
N THR A 170 -8.28 24.11 10.77
CA THR A 170 -9.51 23.45 11.22
C THR A 170 -9.32 21.95 11.36
N ASP A 171 -10.06 21.33 12.28
CA ASP A 171 -9.99 19.88 12.49
C ASP A 171 -10.43 19.12 11.22
N GLN A 172 -11.42 19.62 10.49
CA GLN A 172 -11.85 18.99 9.22
C GLN A 172 -10.71 18.94 8.18
N GLU A 173 -9.96 20.02 8.02
CA GLU A 173 -8.80 20.05 7.13
C GLU A 173 -7.67 19.17 7.62
N LYS A 174 -7.45 19.08 8.94
CA LYS A 174 -6.49 18.15 9.54
C LYS A 174 -6.86 16.70 9.19
N MET A 175 -8.11 16.30 9.41
CA MET A 175 -8.57 14.93 9.14
C MET A 175 -8.49 14.61 7.65
N ARG A 176 -8.86 15.56 6.78
CA ARG A 176 -8.76 15.41 5.32
C ARG A 176 -7.30 15.22 4.88
N THR A 177 -6.39 15.99 5.46
CA THR A 177 -4.95 15.91 5.16
C THR A 177 -4.37 14.60 5.68
N LEU A 178 -4.75 14.19 6.90
CA LEU A 178 -4.34 12.93 7.53
C LEU A 178 -4.76 11.73 6.69
N LEU A 179 -6.03 11.66 6.27
CA LEU A 179 -6.54 10.60 5.40
C LEU A 179 -5.85 10.58 4.03
N GLY A 180 -5.34 11.72 3.56
CA GLY A 180 -4.53 11.80 2.33
C GLY A 180 -3.17 11.11 2.45
N TYR A 181 -2.61 11.03 3.67
CA TYR A 181 -1.36 10.32 3.94
C TYR A 181 -1.53 8.81 4.14
N VAL A 182 -2.77 8.35 4.34
CA VAL A 182 -3.10 6.92 4.48
C VAL A 182 -3.04 6.24 3.11
N ASN A 183 -1.82 5.99 2.64
CA ASN A 183 -1.56 5.37 1.34
C ASN A 183 -1.23 3.87 1.45
N CYS A 184 -1.08 3.34 2.66
CA CYS A 184 -0.74 1.95 2.91
C CYS A 184 -1.63 1.33 4.00
N GLU A 185 -1.70 0.01 3.98
CA GLU A 185 -2.58 -0.77 4.85
C GLU A 185 -2.15 -0.72 6.31
N SER A 186 -0.85 -0.64 6.59
CA SER A 186 -0.32 -0.46 7.95
C SER A 186 -0.77 0.88 8.54
N ILE A 187 -0.54 1.99 7.85
CA ILE A 187 -0.99 3.32 8.30
C ILE A 187 -2.53 3.36 8.41
N ALA A 188 -3.25 2.68 7.51
CA ALA A 188 -4.71 2.59 7.59
C ALA A 188 -5.17 1.83 8.85
N LYS A 189 -4.52 0.71 9.18
CA LYS A 189 -4.79 -0.07 10.39
C LYS A 189 -4.45 0.71 11.65
N ASP A 190 -3.31 1.40 11.65
CA ASP A 190 -2.89 2.25 12.76
C ASP A 190 -3.87 3.41 12.96
N LEU A 191 -4.33 4.04 11.86
CA LEU A 191 -5.34 5.08 11.90
C LEU A 191 -6.68 4.57 12.43
N VAL A 192 -7.16 3.43 11.94
CA VAL A 192 -8.40 2.82 12.43
C VAL A 192 -8.28 2.50 13.92
N THR A 193 -7.15 1.99 14.37
CA THR A 193 -6.90 1.69 15.79
C THR A 193 -6.90 2.96 16.64
N ALA A 194 -6.22 4.02 16.19
CA ALA A 194 -6.22 5.32 16.86
C ALA A 194 -7.62 5.96 16.89
N LEU A 195 -8.40 5.82 15.81
CA LEU A 195 -9.79 6.26 15.76
C LEU A 195 -10.66 5.49 16.75
N TYR A 196 -10.49 4.18 16.91
CA TYR A 196 -11.22 3.42 17.94
C TYR A 196 -10.84 3.84 19.36
N LYS A 197 -9.60 4.30 19.57
CA LYS A 197 -9.11 4.74 20.88
C LYS A 197 -9.68 6.10 21.28
N HIS A 198 -9.75 7.06 20.36
CA HIS A 198 -10.16 8.44 20.65
C HIS A 198 -11.61 8.75 20.26
N GLU A 199 -12.17 8.02 19.30
CA GLU A 199 -13.49 8.26 18.71
C GLU A 199 -14.31 6.95 18.62
N LYS A 200 -14.20 6.10 19.66
CA LYS A 200 -14.95 4.83 19.80
C LYS A 200 -16.45 4.91 19.43
N PRO A 201 -17.24 5.90 19.92
CA PRO A 201 -18.67 5.96 19.60
C PRO A 201 -18.92 6.19 18.10
N LEU A 202 -18.08 7.01 17.45
CA LEU A 202 -18.17 7.26 16.02
C LEU A 202 -17.82 6.00 15.22
N MET A 203 -16.74 5.32 15.58
CA MET A 203 -16.29 4.12 14.87
C MET A 203 -17.32 2.99 14.96
N ASN A 204 -18.00 2.84 16.10
CA ASN A 204 -19.10 1.89 16.25
C ASN A 204 -20.31 2.25 15.36
N GLU A 205 -20.67 3.54 15.26
CA GLU A 205 -21.74 4.02 14.37
C GLU A 205 -21.41 3.73 12.90
N LEU A 206 -20.16 3.97 12.48
CA LEU A 206 -19.71 3.73 11.11
C LEU A 206 -19.62 2.24 10.79
N GLN A 207 -19.16 1.42 11.72
CA GLN A 207 -19.05 -0.03 11.54
C GLN A 207 -20.41 -0.73 11.44
N ASN A 208 -21.43 -0.26 12.17
CA ASN A 208 -22.78 -0.81 12.07
C ASN A 208 -23.45 -0.51 10.71
N ASN A 209 -22.98 0.52 10.01
CA ASN A 209 -23.43 0.91 8.68
C ASN A 209 -22.49 0.43 7.55
N TYR A 210 -21.42 -0.31 7.89
CA TYR A 210 -20.38 -0.74 6.97
C TYR A 210 -20.64 -2.14 6.41
#